data_AF-A0A0P8WET0-F1
#
_entry.id   AF-A0A0P8WET0-F1
#
_cell.length_a   1.000
_cell.length_b   1.000
_cell.length_c   1.000
_cell.angle_alpha   90.00
_cell.angle_beta   90.00
_cell.angle_gamma   90.00
#
_symmetry.space_group_name_H-M   'P 1'
#
loop_
_entity.id
_entity.type
_entity.pdbx_description
1 polymer ?
#
loop_
_entity_poly.entity_id
_entity_poly.type
_entity_poly.pdbx_seq_one_letter_code
_entity_poly.pdbx_strand_id
1 'polypeptide(L)'
;MKGIGNYQLVRRTLLGSILLFIMYPMRTLANSSWHWVTVIPMKVLPLAIILTLAIETWGVIVYGKVEEKVRAFVIVTFANIASFVAPYIYSTYRLNRFYCSGWDYAWERSFNSGPNYAIRLVYLMLTLCIEVPLVYLLLKNRSKNRKKLLFIVIIVNVITTIVVAVLERLICRGRW
;
A
#
# COMPACT_ATOMS: atom_id res chain seq x y z
N MET A 1 -13.00 -11.09 -34.26
CA MET A 1 -12.47 -10.28 -33.14
C MET A 1 -13.49 -10.19 -32.01
N LYS A 2 -13.61 -11.24 -31.19
CA LYS A 2 -14.44 -11.26 -29.96
C LYS A 2 -13.48 -11.39 -28.79
N GLY A 3 -13.16 -10.30 -28.10
CA GLY A 3 -12.20 -10.35 -26.99
C GLY A 3 -12.02 -9.04 -26.22
N ILE A 4 -12.37 -7.90 -26.80
CA ILE A 4 -12.12 -6.58 -26.18
C ILE A 4 -13.20 -6.20 -25.13
N GLY A 5 -14.44 -6.68 -25.29
CA GLY A 5 -15.57 -6.34 -24.42
C GLY A 5 -15.44 -6.87 -22.97
N ASN A 6 -14.90 -8.07 -22.80
CA ASN A 6 -14.80 -8.71 -21.48
C ASN A 6 -13.78 -8.00 -20.58
N TYR A 7 -12.66 -7.51 -21.13
CA TYR A 7 -11.67 -6.75 -20.35
C TYR A 7 -12.20 -5.40 -19.87
N GLN A 8 -13.03 -4.72 -20.68
CA GLN A 8 -13.66 -3.47 -20.27
C GLN A 8 -14.73 -3.70 -19.20
N LEU A 9 -15.49 -4.80 -19.30
CA LEU A 9 -16.49 -5.16 -18.30
C LEU A 9 -15.83 -5.48 -16.97
N VAL A 10 -14.82 -6.37 -16.94
CA VAL A 10 -14.05 -6.74 -15.74
C VAL A 10 -13.37 -5.53 -15.11
N ARG A 11 -12.79 -4.64 -15.93
CA ARG A 11 -12.20 -3.38 -15.44
C ARG A 11 -13.23 -2.47 -14.79
N ARG A 12 -14.44 -2.36 -15.37
CA ARG A 12 -15.54 -1.58 -14.79
C ARG A 12 -16.10 -2.20 -13.52
N THR A 13 -16.18 -3.54 -13.44
CA THR A 13 -16.59 -4.24 -12.22
C THR A 13 -15.57 -4.07 -11.11
N LEU A 14 -14.27 -4.22 -11.39
CA LEU A 14 -13.20 -3.95 -10.43
C LEU A 14 -13.22 -2.50 -9.94
N LEU A 15 -13.32 -1.53 -10.84
CA LEU A 15 -13.44 -0.12 -10.48
C LEU A 15 -14.68 0.16 -9.63
N GLY A 16 -15.83 -0.42 -9.98
CA GLY A 16 -17.06 -0.29 -9.21
C GLY A 16 -16.98 -0.93 -7.83
N SER A 17 -16.32 -2.08 -7.71
CA SER A 17 -16.08 -2.78 -6.43
C SER A 17 -15.20 -1.94 -5.50
N ILE A 18 -14.15 -1.33 -6.06
CA ILE A 18 -13.26 -0.41 -5.34
C ILE A 18 -14.04 0.83 -4.90
N LEU A 19 -14.89 1.40 -5.76
CA LEU A 19 -15.71 2.57 -5.44
C LEU A 19 -16.72 2.29 -4.31
N LEU A 20 -17.39 1.14 -4.35
CA LEU A 20 -18.33 0.72 -3.30
C LEU A 20 -17.65 0.52 -1.95
N PHE A 21 -16.40 0.06 -1.96
CA PHE A 21 -15.59 -0.07 -0.75
C PHE A 21 -15.15 1.29 -0.16
N ILE A 22 -14.99 2.30 -1.01
CA ILE A 22 -14.66 3.69 -0.61
C ILE A 22 -15.88 4.39 -0.01
N MET A 23 -17.07 4.12 -0.55
CA MET A 23 -18.30 4.81 -0.14
C MET A 23 -18.97 4.25 1.11
N TYR A 24 -18.48 3.14 1.69
CA TYR A 24 -19.06 2.60 2.92
C TYR A 24 -18.72 3.54 4.10
N PRO A 25 -19.66 4.41 4.55
CA PRO A 25 -19.35 5.34 5.61
C PRO A 25 -19.23 4.55 6.91
N MET A 26 -18.12 4.71 7.62
CA MET A 26 -18.04 4.25 9.00
C MET A 26 -19.02 5.08 9.82
N ARG A 27 -20.10 4.43 10.27
CA ARG A 27 -21.04 5.03 11.23
C ARG A 27 -20.28 5.26 12.52
N THR A 28 -20.01 6.52 12.85
CA THR A 28 -19.41 6.93 14.13
C THR A 28 -20.54 7.47 15.01
N LEU A 29 -20.68 6.89 16.20
CA LEU A 29 -21.47 7.49 17.27
C LEU A 29 -20.60 8.56 17.94
N ALA A 30 -21.16 9.74 18.19
CA ALA A 30 -20.44 10.96 18.59
C ALA A 30 -19.59 10.86 19.88
N ASN A 31 -19.69 9.76 20.64
CA ASN A 31 -18.96 9.49 21.89
C ASN A 31 -18.21 8.14 21.91
N SER A 32 -17.98 7.52 20.74
CA SER A 32 -17.37 6.19 20.65
C SER A 32 -15.89 6.27 20.23
N SER A 33 -15.01 5.63 21.02
CA SER A 33 -13.57 5.57 20.74
C SER A 33 -13.22 4.22 20.11
N TRP A 34 -12.63 4.26 18.91
CA TRP A 34 -12.21 3.05 18.21
C TRP A 34 -11.29 2.17 19.06
N HIS A 35 -11.64 0.89 19.16
CA HIS A 35 -10.80 -0.14 19.77
C HIS A 35 -10.70 -1.37 18.87
N TRP A 36 -9.54 -2.01 18.91
CA TRP A 36 -9.30 -3.26 18.18
C TRP A 36 -9.87 -4.42 18.97
N VAL A 37 -10.69 -5.25 18.33
CA VAL A 37 -11.34 -6.42 18.93
C VAL A 37 -10.45 -7.65 18.84
N THR A 38 -9.60 -7.72 17.81
CA THR A 38 -8.69 -8.85 17.58
C THR A 38 -7.23 -8.39 17.70
N VAL A 39 -6.51 -8.34 16.58
CA VAL A 39 -5.11 -7.96 16.50
C VAL A 39 -5.02 -6.55 15.93
N ILE A 40 -4.07 -5.77 16.42
CA ILE A 40 -3.78 -4.45 15.88
C ILE A 40 -2.98 -4.58 14.57
N PRO A 41 -3.21 -3.72 13.56
CA PRO A 41 -2.47 -3.70 12.29
C PRO A 41 -0.95 -3.79 12.42
N MET A 42 -0.39 -3.14 13.44
CA MET A 42 1.06 -3.10 13.67
C MET A 42 1.67 -4.49 13.93
N LYS A 43 0.89 -5.44 14.47
CA LYS A 43 1.34 -6.83 14.67
C LYS A 43 1.35 -7.64 13.37
N VAL A 44 0.56 -7.25 12.37
CA VAL A 44 0.48 -7.91 11.06
C VAL A 44 1.46 -7.27 10.06
N LEU A 45 2.00 -6.09 10.37
CA LEU A 45 2.93 -5.34 9.52
C LEU A 45 4.15 -6.16 9.06
N PRO A 46 4.84 -6.97 9.90
CA PRO A 46 5.97 -7.77 9.43
C PRO A 46 5.57 -8.76 8.33
N LEU A 47 4.40 -9.40 8.47
CA LEU A 47 3.87 -10.30 7.46
C LEU A 47 3.56 -9.56 6.15
N ALA A 48 2.96 -8.37 6.27
CA ALA A 48 2.69 -7.51 5.12
C ALA A 48 3.98 -7.15 4.37
N ILE A 49 5.02 -6.71 5.08
CA ILE A 49 6.32 -6.35 4.49
C ILE A 49 6.93 -7.55 3.74
N ILE A 50 6.98 -8.72 4.36
CA ILE A 50 7.55 -9.93 3.75
C ILE A 50 6.79 -10.30 2.48
N LEU A 51 5.46 -10.28 2.53
CA LEU A 51 4.62 -10.63 1.40
C LEU A 51 4.76 -9.63 0.25
N THR A 52 4.78 -8.34 0.56
CA THR A 52 4.98 -7.27 -0.42
C THR A 52 6.32 -7.42 -1.12
N LEU A 53 7.42 -7.55 -0.35
CA LEU A 53 8.77 -7.73 -0.89
C LEU A 53 8.88 -8.97 -1.77
N ALA A 54 8.27 -10.08 -1.36
CA ALA A 54 8.30 -11.33 -2.10
C ALA A 54 7.60 -11.18 -3.47
N ILE A 55 6.39 -10.64 -3.48
CA ILE A 55 5.58 -10.49 -4.70
C ILE A 55 6.20 -9.44 -5.64
N GLU A 56 6.67 -8.31 -5.13
CA GLU A 56 7.23 -7.23 -5.94
C GLU A 56 8.60 -7.57 -6.52
N THR A 57 9.49 -8.14 -5.71
CA THR A 57 10.80 -8.59 -6.21
C THR A 57 10.60 -9.64 -7.29
N TRP A 58 9.73 -10.62 -7.05
CA TRP A 58 9.42 -11.66 -8.02
C TRP A 58 8.83 -11.07 -9.31
N GLY A 59 7.86 -10.15 -9.18
CA GLY A 59 7.22 -9.49 -10.30
C GLY A 59 8.20 -8.69 -11.17
N VAL A 60 9.08 -7.92 -10.54
CA VAL A 60 10.12 -7.11 -11.21
C VAL A 60 11.14 -7.99 -11.93
N ILE A 61 11.63 -9.06 -11.30
CA ILE A 61 12.61 -9.96 -11.91
C ILE A 61 11.99 -10.72 -13.09
N VAL A 62 10.85 -11.38 -12.87
CA VAL A 62 10.24 -12.29 -13.84
C VAL A 62 9.55 -11.53 -14.97
N TYR A 63 8.64 -10.61 -14.64
CA TYR A 63 7.84 -9.93 -15.65
C TYR A 63 8.50 -8.63 -16.14
N GLY A 64 9.19 -7.92 -15.26
CA GLY A 64 10.00 -6.74 -15.58
C GLY A 64 11.29 -7.06 -16.33
N LYS A 65 11.67 -8.35 -16.44
CA LYS A 65 12.87 -8.83 -17.16
C LYS A 65 14.15 -8.11 -16.71
N VAL A 66 14.34 -7.98 -15.39
CA VAL A 66 15.55 -7.43 -14.79
C VAL A 66 16.55 -8.56 -14.56
N GLU A 67 17.74 -8.45 -15.14
CA GLU A 67 18.76 -9.52 -15.08
C GLU A 67 19.51 -9.56 -13.74
N GLU A 68 19.83 -8.39 -13.18
CA GLU A 68 20.56 -8.25 -11.90
C GLU A 68 19.63 -8.51 -10.70
N LYS A 69 19.35 -9.79 -10.38
CA LYS A 69 18.39 -10.22 -9.34
C LYS A 69 18.65 -9.63 -7.95
N VAL A 70 19.90 -9.68 -7.48
CA VAL A 70 20.28 -9.16 -6.14
C VAL A 70 20.03 -7.67 -6.05
N ARG A 71 20.39 -6.92 -7.11
CA ARG A 71 20.19 -5.49 -7.16
C ARG A 71 18.71 -5.12 -7.25
N ALA A 72 17.92 -5.90 -8.00
CA ALA A 72 16.47 -5.74 -8.03
C ALA A 72 15.87 -5.87 -6.63
N PHE A 73 16.25 -6.90 -5.87
CA PHE A 73 15.81 -7.10 -4.49
C PHE A 73 16.18 -5.91 -3.59
N VAL A 74 17.43 -5.43 -3.65
CA VAL A 74 17.89 -4.29 -2.83
C VAL A 74 17.11 -3.01 -3.17
N ILE A 75 16.92 -2.72 -4.45
CA ILE A 75 16.18 -1.52 -4.90
C ILE A 75 14.71 -1.60 -4.52
N VAL A 76 14.06 -2.75 -4.73
CA VAL A 76 12.66 -2.96 -4.34
C VAL A 76 12.50 -2.82 -2.83
N THR A 77 13.43 -3.38 -2.05
CA THR A 77 13.44 -3.26 -0.59
C THR A 77 13.56 -1.81 -0.14
N PHE A 78 14.51 -1.07 -0.71
CA PHE A 78 14.70 0.35 -0.41
C PHE A 78 13.45 1.17 -0.75
N ALA A 79 12.88 0.94 -1.93
CA ALA A 79 11.69 1.65 -2.38
C ALA A 79 10.47 1.32 -1.49
N ASN A 80 10.32 0.06 -1.07
CA ASN A 80 9.30 -0.37 -0.12
C ASN A 80 9.45 0.31 1.24
N ILE A 81 10.67 0.34 1.80
CA ILE A 81 10.88 1.01 3.09
C ILE A 81 10.47 2.48 2.99
N ALA A 82 10.88 3.18 1.93
CA ALA A 82 10.49 4.56 1.69
C ALA A 82 8.97 4.72 1.55
N SER A 83 8.33 3.81 0.81
CA SER A 83 6.89 3.84 0.51
C SER A 83 6.03 3.48 1.72
N PHE A 84 6.50 2.59 2.61
CA PHE A 84 5.87 2.26 3.89
C PHE A 84 6.01 3.40 4.91
N VAL A 85 7.16 4.06 4.99
CA VAL A 85 7.40 5.13 5.98
C VAL A 85 6.63 6.41 5.65
N ALA A 86 6.49 6.76 4.37
CA ALA A 86 5.91 8.04 3.97
C ALA A 86 4.47 8.29 4.45
N PRO A 87 3.54 7.32 4.41
CA PRO A 87 2.21 7.47 5.01
C PRO A 87 2.23 7.84 6.50
N TYR A 88 3.17 7.28 7.27
CA TYR A 88 3.31 7.56 8.69
C TYR A 88 3.87 8.96 8.94
N ILE A 89 4.85 9.40 8.13
CA ILE A 89 5.34 10.79 8.17
C ILE A 89 4.18 11.76 7.88
N TYR A 90 3.39 11.49 6.84
CA TYR A 90 2.24 12.33 6.49
C TYR A 90 1.19 12.37 7.61
N SER A 91 0.85 11.21 8.19
CA SER A 91 -0.09 11.10 9.31
C SER A 91 0.40 11.88 10.53
N THR A 92 1.67 11.71 10.89
CA THR A 92 2.33 12.41 12.01
C THR A 92 2.32 13.91 11.80
N TYR A 93 2.70 14.39 10.62
CA TYR A 93 2.67 15.80 10.28
C TYR A 93 1.25 16.38 10.42
N ARG A 94 0.24 15.67 9.93
CA ARG A 94 -1.17 16.07 10.07
C ARG A 94 -1.64 16.14 11.52
N LEU A 95 -1.28 15.13 12.33
CA LEU A 95 -1.65 15.07 13.75
C LEU A 95 -0.95 16.18 14.54
N ASN A 96 0.34 16.38 14.30
CA ASN A 96 1.11 17.44 14.96
C ASN A 96 0.52 18.82 14.65
N ARG A 97 0.14 19.07 13.39
CA ARG A 97 -0.53 20.33 13.00
C ARG A 97 -1.89 20.53 13.67
N PHE A 98 -2.60 19.45 14.00
CA PHE A 98 -3.92 19.52 14.61
C PHE A 98 -3.85 19.67 16.13
N TYR A 99 -3.00 18.88 16.80
CA TYR A 99 -2.89 18.86 18.27
C TYR A 99 -1.83 19.82 18.82
N CYS A 100 -0.91 20.32 17.99
CA CYS A 100 0.24 21.15 18.39
C CYS A 100 1.05 20.56 19.56
N SER A 101 1.09 19.22 19.66
CA SER A 101 1.61 18.50 20.83
C SER A 101 3.03 17.94 20.65
N GLY A 102 3.71 18.28 19.55
CA GLY A 102 5.08 17.84 19.25
C GLY A 102 5.13 16.58 18.37
N TRP A 103 6.29 16.38 17.73
CA TRP A 103 6.49 15.28 16.78
C TRP A 103 6.44 13.91 17.44
N ASP A 104 7.04 13.74 18.62
CA ASP A 104 7.10 12.44 19.31
C ASP A 104 5.70 11.94 19.69
N TYR A 105 4.89 12.83 20.27
CA TYR A 105 3.50 12.52 20.61
C TYR A 105 2.66 12.21 19.37
N ALA A 106 2.79 13.01 18.32
CA ALA A 106 2.05 12.81 17.08
C ALA A 106 2.47 11.50 16.37
N TRP A 107 3.75 11.14 16.45
CA TRP A 107 4.29 9.91 15.91
C TRP A 107 3.70 8.70 16.62
N GLU A 108 3.83 8.62 17.95
CA GLU A 108 3.24 7.53 18.74
C GLU A 108 1.73 7.40 18.51
N ARG A 109 1.03 8.54 18.50
CA ARG A 109 -0.41 8.60 18.28
C ARG A 109 -0.82 8.15 16.88
N SER A 110 0.04 8.32 15.87
CA SER A 110 -0.19 7.83 14.51
C SER A 110 -0.21 6.29 14.42
N PHE A 111 0.45 5.59 15.35
CA PHE A 111 0.41 4.12 15.44
C PHE A 111 -0.70 3.64 16.37
N ASN A 112 -0.96 4.37 17.45
CA ASN A 112 -1.76 3.86 18.58
C ASN A 112 -3.21 4.36 18.64
N SER A 113 -3.61 5.38 17.86
CA SER A 113 -4.95 5.98 18.00
C SER A 113 -5.79 5.97 16.72
N GLY A 114 -7.01 5.44 16.80
CA GLY A 114 -7.99 5.40 15.71
C GLY A 114 -7.92 4.13 14.83
N PRO A 115 -8.83 4.01 13.84
CA PRO A 115 -8.83 2.92 12.84
C PRO A 115 -7.69 3.10 11.84
N ASN A 116 -6.45 3.12 12.32
CA ASN A 116 -5.25 3.25 11.50
C ASN A 116 -4.88 1.89 10.92
N TYR A 117 -5.72 1.44 9.99
CA TYR A 117 -5.33 0.43 9.01
C TYR A 117 -4.06 0.93 8.28
N ALA A 118 -3.06 0.06 8.15
CA ALA A 118 -1.83 0.30 7.42
C ALA A 118 -2.12 0.58 5.93
N ILE A 119 -3.29 0.15 5.42
CA ILE A 119 -3.70 0.46 4.05
C ILE A 119 -5.00 1.26 4.04
N ARG A 120 -4.83 2.56 3.82
CA ARG A 120 -5.88 3.50 3.44
C ARG A 120 -5.66 3.94 2.00
N LEU A 121 -6.71 4.39 1.31
CA LEU A 121 -6.59 4.80 -0.10
C LEU A 121 -5.55 5.91 -0.31
N VAL A 122 -5.46 6.84 0.65
CA VAL A 122 -4.42 7.89 0.68
C VAL A 122 -3.02 7.28 0.81
N TYR A 123 -2.88 6.20 1.57
CA TYR A 123 -1.59 5.54 1.77
C TYR A 123 -1.18 4.81 0.51
N LEU A 124 -2.08 4.07 -0.14
CA LEU A 124 -1.86 3.45 -1.46
C LEU A 124 -1.38 4.46 -2.50
N MET A 125 -2.01 5.64 -2.57
CA MET A 125 -1.58 6.69 -3.50
C MET A 125 -0.16 7.17 -3.18
N LEU A 126 0.16 7.38 -1.90
CA LEU A 126 1.49 7.77 -1.47
C LEU A 126 2.54 6.70 -1.79
N THR A 127 2.20 5.42 -1.56
CA THR A 127 3.05 4.27 -1.86
C THR A 127 3.38 4.25 -3.35
N LEU A 128 2.38 4.36 -4.22
CA LEU A 128 2.58 4.42 -5.68
C LEU A 128 3.42 5.63 -6.11
N CYS A 129 3.17 6.80 -5.52
CA CYS A 129 3.90 8.03 -5.85
C CYS A 129 5.39 7.99 -5.47
N ILE A 130 5.78 7.13 -4.53
CA ILE A 130 7.17 7.03 -4.06
C ILE A 130 7.84 5.81 -4.67
N GLU A 131 7.20 4.66 -4.58
CA GLU A 131 7.78 3.38 -4.96
C GLU A 131 7.97 3.27 -6.47
N VAL A 132 6.93 3.61 -7.24
CA VAL A 132 6.96 3.47 -8.70
C VAL A 132 8.09 4.31 -9.31
N PRO A 133 8.26 5.60 -8.97
CA PRO A 133 9.39 6.39 -9.47
C PRO A 133 10.74 5.84 -9.01
N LEU A 134 10.89 5.46 -7.74
CA LEU A 134 12.15 4.95 -7.22
C LEU A 134 12.59 3.66 -7.93
N VAL A 135 11.71 2.65 -7.99
CA VAL A 135 12.01 1.38 -8.65
C VAL A 135 12.27 1.59 -10.14
N TYR A 136 11.42 2.38 -10.81
CA TYR A 136 11.59 2.64 -12.24
C TYR A 136 12.90 3.37 -12.56
N LEU A 137 13.21 4.47 -11.85
CA LEU A 137 14.41 5.27 -12.12
C LEU A 137 15.70 4.48 -11.88
N LEU A 138 15.72 3.64 -10.84
CA LEU A 138 16.89 2.87 -10.45
C LEU A 138 17.07 1.59 -11.30
N LEU A 139 15.99 0.99 -11.84
CA LEU A 139 16.06 -0.25 -12.63
C LEU A 139 15.86 -0.08 -14.15
N LYS A 140 15.44 1.08 -14.67
CA LYS A 140 15.17 1.28 -16.11
C LYS A 140 16.35 0.95 -17.03
N ASN A 141 17.58 1.10 -16.55
CA ASN A 141 18.79 0.82 -17.35
C ASN A 141 19.19 -0.67 -17.33
N ARG A 142 18.51 -1.48 -16.50
CA ARG A 142 18.81 -2.91 -16.27
C ARG A 142 17.68 -3.84 -16.69
N SER A 143 16.57 -3.28 -17.18
CA SER A 143 15.46 -4.04 -17.75
C SER A 143 15.58 -4.08 -19.27
N LYS A 144 15.27 -5.24 -19.86
CA LYS A 144 15.16 -5.42 -21.31
C LYS A 144 14.09 -4.54 -21.95
N ASN A 145 13.09 -4.11 -21.20
CA ASN A 145 12.01 -3.26 -21.70
C ASN A 145 11.51 -2.29 -20.64
N ARG A 146 11.92 -1.02 -20.77
CA ARG A 146 11.59 0.07 -19.85
C ARG A 146 10.08 0.28 -19.68
N LYS A 147 9.31 0.25 -20.77
CA LYS A 147 7.85 0.45 -20.72
C LYS A 147 7.19 -0.70 -19.98
N LYS A 148 7.64 -1.93 -20.23
CA LYS A 148 7.15 -3.12 -19.53
C LYS A 148 7.50 -3.07 -18.05
N LEU A 149 8.72 -2.66 -17.68
CA LEU A 149 9.12 -2.50 -16.29
C LEU A 149 8.17 -1.56 -15.54
N LEU A 150 7.92 -0.36 -16.06
CA LEU A 150 7.02 0.61 -15.45
C LEU A 150 5.62 0.03 -15.21
N PHE A 151 5.06 -0.61 -16.24
CA PHE A 151 3.72 -1.22 -16.15
C PHE A 151 3.66 -2.34 -15.11
N ILE A 152 4.70 -3.18 -15.03
CA ILE A 152 4.79 -4.24 -14.04
C ILE A 152 4.93 -3.69 -12.63
N VAL A 153 5.78 -2.69 -12.40
CA VAL A 153 5.92 -2.08 -11.07
C VAL A 153 4.58 -1.54 -10.58
N ILE A 154 3.84 -0.80 -11.42
CA ILE A 154 2.51 -0.29 -11.07
C ILE A 154 1.53 -1.43 -10.76
N ILE A 155 1.44 -2.44 -11.63
CA ILE A 155 0.50 -3.55 -11.44
C ILE A 155 0.80 -4.30 -10.15
N VAL A 156 2.08 -4.62 -9.92
CA VAL A 156 2.45 -5.46 -8.81
C VAL A 156 2.23 -4.73 -7.48
N ASN A 157 2.54 -3.42 -7.39
CA ASN A 157 2.19 -2.57 -6.25
C ASN A 157 0.68 -2.53 -5.96
N VAL A 158 -0.14 -2.41 -7.01
CA VAL A 158 -1.60 -2.42 -6.85
C VAL A 158 -2.07 -3.78 -6.31
N ILE A 159 -1.55 -4.88 -6.86
CA ILE A 159 -1.89 -6.23 -6.41
C ILE A 159 -1.45 -6.45 -4.96
N THR A 160 -0.20 -6.14 -4.60
CA THR A 160 0.31 -6.30 -3.22
C THR A 160 -0.51 -5.49 -2.24
N THR A 161 -0.85 -4.24 -2.60
CA THR A 161 -1.67 -3.40 -1.72
C THR A 161 -3.08 -3.98 -1.54
N ILE A 162 -3.71 -4.52 -2.59
CA ILE A 162 -5.02 -5.19 -2.46
C ILE A 162 -4.90 -6.42 -1.55
N VAL A 163 -3.87 -7.24 -1.76
CA VAL A 163 -3.65 -8.46 -0.97
C VAL A 163 -3.46 -8.11 0.50
N VAL A 164 -2.58 -7.16 0.82
CA VAL A 164 -2.34 -6.75 2.21
C VAL A 164 -3.59 -6.09 2.80
N ALA A 165 -4.36 -5.30 2.04
CA ALA A 165 -5.59 -4.68 2.54
C ALA A 165 -6.66 -5.72 2.90
N VAL A 166 -6.79 -6.77 2.08
CA VAL A 166 -7.71 -7.88 2.35
C VAL A 166 -7.24 -8.65 3.58
N LEU A 167 -5.96 -9.03 3.65
CA LEU A 167 -5.40 -9.73 4.81
C LEU A 167 -5.58 -8.93 6.11
N GLU A 168 -5.28 -7.64 6.05
CA GLU A 168 -5.43 -6.75 7.19
C GLU A 168 -6.88 -6.69 7.67
N ARG A 169 -7.87 -6.59 6.77
CA ARG A 169 -9.30 -6.56 7.14
C ARG A 169 -9.85 -7.90 7.61
N LEU A 170 -9.26 -9.01 7.19
CA LEU A 170 -9.62 -10.34 7.68
C LEU A 170 -9.10 -10.55 9.11
N ILE A 171 -7.87 -10.10 9.40
CA ILE A 171 -7.17 -10.33 10.67
C ILE A 171 -7.52 -9.26 11.71
N CYS A 172 -7.48 -7.99 11.33
CA CYS A 172 -7.66 -6.84 12.20
C CYS A 172 -9.12 -6.38 12.15
N ARG A 173 -9.89 -6.75 13.16
CA ARG A 173 -11.27 -6.28 13.34
C ARG A 173 -11.28 -5.24 14.44
N GLY A 174 -11.83 -4.08 14.16
CA GLY A 174 -12.10 -3.07 15.18
C GLY A 174 -13.55 -2.64 15.19
N ARG A 175 -13.94 -2.01 16.29
CA ARG A 175 -15.28 -1.47 16.53
C ARG A 175 -15.15 -0.05 17.10
N TRP A 176 -16.18 0.75 16.84
CA TRP A 176 -16.34 2.07 17.44
C TRP A 176 -16.84 1.93 18.87
#